data_AF-A0A8S1ZVJ3-F1
#
_entry.id   AF-A0A8S1ZVJ3-F1
#
_cell.length_a   1.000
_cell.length_b   1.000
_cell.length_c   1.000
_cell.angle_alpha   90.00
_cell.angle_beta   90.00
_cell.angle_gamma   90.00
#
_symmetry.space_group_name_H-M   'P 1'
#
loop_
_entity.id
_entity.type
_entity.pdbx_description
1 polymer ?
#
loop_
_entity_poly.entity_id
_entity_poly.type
_entity_poly.pdbx_seq_one_letter_code
_entity_poly.pdbx_strand_id
1 'polypeptide(L)'
;MESRVLFSSQFNFPVNSPLKNRETSIAPFTPPRNVLSLSFRSPADRFAVRIGPLVKAVSFASKIVAEVDDGSRDEPKRRKLVVFVSGGGSNFRKIHEGCSDGSVNGDVVLLVTNKKDCGGAEYARSNGIPLLVFPKAKREPSDGLSPSELVDVLRKYDVDFVLLAGYLKLIPVELVQAFPKRILNIHPALLPAFGGKGLYGIRVHKAVIESGARYSGPTIHFVDEEYDTGRILAQSAVRVIANDTPEELAERVLHEVSKNIELGLAALRGEKGATYDRIVLNAGIVDHLLGSEGAEDVAVAMERAKEAIDSGKALKKLLNYIEISRKMK
;
A
#
# COMPACT_ATOMS: atom_id res chain seq x y z
N MET A 1 -22.02 7.46 -45.57
CA MET A 1 -21.93 6.07 -45.09
C MET A 1 -20.75 6.01 -44.14
N GLU A 2 -20.81 6.44 -42.88
CA GLU A 2 -21.74 6.13 -41.78
C GLU A 2 -22.05 4.64 -41.59
N SER A 3 -21.49 4.05 -40.54
CA SER A 3 -22.16 3.32 -39.44
C SER A 3 -21.06 2.85 -38.46
N ARG A 4 -20.86 3.47 -37.29
CA ARG A 4 -21.59 3.33 -36.00
C ARG A 4 -21.87 1.88 -35.61
N VAL A 5 -21.26 1.42 -34.51
CA VAL A 5 -21.77 0.31 -33.71
C VAL A 5 -22.15 0.85 -32.33
N LEU A 6 -23.41 0.59 -31.99
CA LEU A 6 -24.13 1.01 -30.80
C LEU A 6 -23.84 0.06 -29.62
N PHE A 7 -23.79 0.61 -28.41
CA PHE A 7 -23.96 -0.14 -27.17
C PHE A 7 -25.43 -0.53 -26.98
N SER A 8 -25.70 -1.73 -26.45
CA SER A 8 -26.96 -2.00 -25.74
C SER A 8 -26.69 -2.73 -24.42
N SER A 9 -27.06 -2.08 -23.33
CA SER A 9 -27.20 -2.61 -21.99
C SER A 9 -28.53 -3.34 -21.85
N GLN A 10 -28.53 -4.58 -21.35
CA GLN A 10 -29.69 -5.16 -20.68
C GLN A 10 -29.25 -6.00 -19.48
N PHE A 11 -29.50 -5.45 -18.29
CA PHE A 11 -29.61 -6.19 -17.05
C PHE A 11 -30.88 -7.05 -17.10
N ASN A 12 -30.79 -8.30 -16.62
CA ASN A 12 -31.95 -9.05 -16.13
C ASN A 12 -31.50 -9.97 -14.99
N PHE A 13 -32.00 -9.72 -13.79
CA PHE A 13 -31.98 -10.68 -12.69
C PHE A 13 -33.28 -11.51 -12.73
N PRO A 14 -33.21 -12.80 -12.37
CA PRO A 14 -34.32 -13.42 -11.65
C PRO A 14 -33.91 -13.94 -10.27
N VAL A 15 -34.85 -13.74 -9.35
CA VAL A 15 -34.83 -14.09 -7.92
C VAL A 15 -35.47 -15.49 -7.71
N ASN A 16 -35.01 -16.18 -6.66
CA ASN A 16 -35.55 -17.37 -5.97
C ASN A 16 -35.15 -18.82 -6.40
N SER A 17 -34.26 -19.42 -5.58
CA SER A 17 -34.31 -20.69 -4.81
C SER A 17 -35.26 -21.85 -5.21
N PRO A 18 -35.02 -23.15 -4.85
CA PRO A 18 -34.22 -23.65 -3.73
C PRO A 18 -33.29 -24.88 -3.99
N LEU A 19 -32.47 -25.14 -2.97
CA LEU A 19 -31.61 -26.31 -2.72
C LEU A 19 -32.11 -27.65 -3.28
N LYS A 20 -31.20 -28.37 -3.97
CA LYS A 20 -31.19 -29.83 -3.97
C LYS A 20 -29.75 -30.34 -3.88
N ASN A 21 -29.56 -31.15 -2.84
CA ASN A 21 -28.41 -32.00 -2.54
C ASN A 21 -27.76 -32.60 -3.79
N ARG A 22 -26.44 -32.47 -3.87
CA ARG A 22 -25.56 -33.61 -4.20
C ARG A 22 -24.17 -33.37 -3.62
N GLU A 23 -23.86 -34.23 -2.67
CA GLU A 23 -22.54 -34.49 -2.14
C GLU A 23 -21.61 -34.93 -3.28
N THR A 24 -20.42 -34.33 -3.37
CA THR A 24 -19.16 -35.06 -3.63
C THR A 24 -17.99 -34.25 -3.07
N SER A 25 -17.63 -34.55 -1.82
CA SER A 25 -16.28 -34.68 -1.25
C SER A 25 -15.09 -34.13 -2.07
N ILE A 26 -14.40 -33.10 -1.54
CA ILE A 26 -12.94 -33.13 -1.30
C ILE A 26 -12.67 -32.46 0.07
N ALA A 27 -11.99 -33.18 0.95
CA ALA A 27 -11.59 -32.78 2.30
C ALA A 27 -10.19 -32.09 2.31
N PRO A 28 -9.73 -31.54 3.45
CA PRO A 28 -8.83 -30.38 3.56
C PRO A 28 -7.34 -30.68 3.41
N PHE A 29 -6.61 -29.68 2.94
CA PHE A 29 -5.16 -29.55 3.03
C PHE A 29 -4.79 -28.96 4.41
N THR A 30 -3.80 -29.54 5.12
CA THR A 30 -3.08 -28.83 6.20
C THR A 30 -1.59 -29.21 6.14
N PRO A 31 -0.67 -28.27 6.44
CA PRO A 31 0.66 -28.20 5.82
C PRO A 31 1.73 -28.92 6.65
N PRO A 32 2.86 -29.33 6.05
CA PRO A 32 4.11 -29.47 6.77
C PRO A 32 5.08 -28.33 6.45
N ARG A 33 5.97 -28.17 7.44
CA ARG A 33 6.98 -27.16 7.59
C ARG A 33 8.06 -27.21 6.50
N ASN A 34 8.61 -26.02 6.26
CA ASN A 34 9.93 -25.68 5.74
C ASN A 34 10.17 -25.72 4.22
N VAL A 35 10.31 -24.50 3.69
CA VAL A 35 11.28 -24.01 2.69
C VAL A 35 11.68 -25.01 1.60
N LEU A 36 11.17 -24.81 0.37
CA LEU A 36 11.73 -25.47 -0.81
C LEU A 36 12.52 -24.48 -1.67
N SER A 37 13.83 -24.69 -1.68
CA SER A 37 14.73 -24.38 -2.77
C SER A 37 14.40 -25.29 -3.97
N LEU A 38 14.41 -24.72 -5.17
CA LEU A 38 14.18 -25.47 -6.42
C LEU A 38 15.41 -26.30 -6.80
N SER A 39 15.20 -27.60 -7.07
CA SER A 39 16.10 -28.40 -7.90
C SER A 39 15.30 -29.42 -8.72
N PHE A 40 15.70 -29.59 -9.99
CA PHE A 40 15.01 -30.38 -11.01
C PHE A 40 15.49 -31.84 -11.03
N ARG A 41 14.58 -32.80 -11.32
CA ARG A 41 14.78 -34.00 -12.18
C ARG A 41 13.47 -34.82 -12.34
N SER A 42 13.40 -35.58 -13.44
CA SER A 42 12.21 -36.23 -14.05
C SER A 42 11.83 -37.61 -13.45
N PRO A 43 10.75 -38.31 -13.92
CA PRO A 43 9.93 -39.23 -13.12
C PRO A 43 10.21 -40.74 -13.29
N ALA A 44 9.92 -41.53 -12.25
CA ALA A 44 9.47 -42.94 -12.36
C ALA A 44 8.87 -43.48 -11.03
N ASP A 45 7.62 -43.96 -11.14
CA ASP A 45 6.89 -45.05 -10.45
C ASP A 45 6.79 -45.24 -8.90
N ARG A 46 5.51 -45.27 -8.47
CA ARG A 46 4.77 -46.18 -7.55
C ARG A 46 5.19 -46.35 -6.08
N PHE A 47 4.23 -46.16 -5.15
CA PHE A 47 3.52 -47.24 -4.42
C PHE A 47 2.46 -46.68 -3.44
N ALA A 48 1.45 -47.51 -3.15
CA ALA A 48 0.14 -47.22 -2.52
C ALA A 48 0.09 -47.34 -0.98
N VAL A 49 -0.93 -46.77 -0.32
CA VAL A 49 -1.39 -47.18 1.03
C VAL A 49 -2.92 -47.03 1.22
N ARG A 50 -3.54 -48.04 1.86
CA ARG A 50 -4.95 -48.17 2.32
C ARG A 50 -5.19 -47.52 3.70
N ILE A 51 -6.43 -47.08 4.00
CA ILE A 51 -6.87 -46.53 5.31
C ILE A 51 -8.01 -47.38 5.91
N GLY A 52 -8.01 -47.54 7.25
CA GLY A 52 -9.09 -48.05 8.11
C GLY A 52 -9.48 -47.07 9.24
N PRO A 53 -10.54 -47.33 10.04
CA PRO A 53 -11.54 -46.30 10.40
C PRO A 53 -11.40 -45.58 11.76
N LEU A 54 -12.10 -44.43 11.79
CA LEU A 54 -12.10 -43.29 12.70
C LEU A 54 -13.16 -43.43 13.83
N VAL A 55 -12.77 -43.48 15.11
CA VAL A 55 -13.64 -43.12 16.24
C VAL A 55 -12.80 -42.51 17.37
N LYS A 56 -12.74 -41.16 17.44
CA LYS A 56 -12.50 -40.32 18.64
C LYS A 56 -12.25 -38.87 18.21
N ALA A 57 -13.32 -38.13 17.88
CA ALA A 57 -13.21 -36.68 17.66
C ALA A 57 -14.48 -35.89 18.04
N VAL A 58 -15.40 -36.49 18.82
CA VAL A 58 -16.66 -35.83 19.21
C VAL A 58 -16.53 -35.10 20.57
N SER A 59 -15.48 -35.33 21.36
CA SER A 59 -15.34 -34.66 22.67
C SER A 59 -14.59 -33.33 22.63
N PHE A 60 -14.07 -32.90 21.47
CA PHE A 60 -13.29 -31.65 21.38
C PHE A 60 -14.16 -30.45 20.94
N ALA A 61 -15.27 -30.70 20.24
CA ALA A 61 -16.15 -29.65 19.72
C ALA A 61 -16.97 -28.95 20.83
N SER A 62 -17.25 -29.63 21.94
CA SER A 62 -18.06 -29.07 23.03
C SER A 62 -17.31 -28.06 23.90
N LYS A 63 -15.98 -27.92 23.75
CA LYS A 63 -15.15 -27.00 24.54
C LYS A 63 -14.90 -25.64 23.88
N ILE A 64 -15.34 -25.44 22.64
CA ILE A 64 -15.16 -24.19 21.89
C ILE A 64 -16.35 -23.23 22.08
N VAL A 65 -17.45 -23.69 22.69
CA VAL A 65 -18.64 -22.86 22.97
C VAL A 65 -18.80 -22.67 24.47
N ALA A 66 -17.87 -21.95 25.10
CA ALA A 66 -18.05 -21.39 26.44
C ALA A 66 -16.92 -20.39 26.79
N GLU A 67 -16.76 -19.32 26.03
CA GLU A 67 -16.21 -18.07 26.56
C GLU A 67 -17.13 -16.94 26.09
N VAL A 68 -17.99 -16.50 27.00
CA VAL A 68 -18.81 -15.30 26.85
C VAL A 68 -17.88 -14.14 27.16
N ASP A 69 -17.29 -13.57 26.11
CA ASP A 69 -16.47 -12.37 26.18
C ASP A 69 -17.38 -11.17 26.49
N ASP A 70 -17.04 -10.43 27.53
CA ASP A 70 -17.81 -9.29 27.98
C ASP A 70 -17.60 -8.12 27.00
N GLY A 71 -18.69 -7.71 26.36
CA GLY A 71 -19.13 -6.31 26.19
C GLY A 71 -18.22 -5.19 25.66
N SER A 72 -16.89 -5.22 25.79
CA SER A 72 -16.00 -4.15 25.31
C SER A 72 -15.19 -4.60 24.10
N ARG A 73 -15.69 -4.36 22.88
CA ARG A 73 -14.81 -4.32 21.71
C ARG A 73 -13.92 -3.10 21.87
N ASP A 74 -12.69 -3.32 22.34
CA ASP A 74 -11.64 -2.30 22.42
C ASP A 74 -11.48 -1.69 21.02
N GLU A 75 -11.89 -0.43 20.82
CA GLU A 75 -11.67 0.25 19.55
C GLU A 75 -10.16 0.27 19.26
N PRO A 76 -9.73 -0.10 18.05
CA PRO A 76 -8.31 -0.23 17.76
C PRO A 76 -7.63 1.12 17.95
N LYS A 77 -6.71 1.19 18.92
CA LYS A 77 -5.99 2.41 19.33
C LYS A 77 -5.50 3.21 18.11
N ARG A 78 -6.01 4.44 17.99
CA ARG A 78 -5.59 5.41 16.96
C ARG A 78 -4.11 5.74 17.09
N ARG A 79 -3.39 5.75 15.96
CA ARG A 79 -1.95 6.02 15.92
C ARG A 79 -1.64 7.51 15.97
N LYS A 80 -0.66 7.92 16.77
CA LYS A 80 -0.15 9.30 16.77
C LYS A 80 0.80 9.50 15.59
N LEU A 81 0.34 10.28 14.61
CA LEU A 81 1.02 10.54 13.35
C LEU A 81 1.68 11.93 13.37
N VAL A 82 2.92 12.00 12.92
CA VAL A 82 3.57 13.27 12.59
C VAL A 82 3.78 13.34 11.10
N VAL A 83 3.39 14.45 10.48
CA VAL A 83 3.48 14.61 9.03
C VAL A 83 4.59 15.59 8.68
N PHE A 84 5.43 15.25 7.71
CA PHE A 84 6.51 16.09 7.22
C PHE A 84 6.16 16.62 5.82
N VAL A 85 6.31 17.94 5.59
CA VAL A 85 5.95 18.59 4.33
C VAL A 85 6.94 19.67 3.90
N SER A 86 7.09 19.89 2.58
CA SER A 86 7.94 20.95 2.02
C SER A 86 7.22 21.91 1.06
N GLY A 87 5.91 21.75 0.86
CA GLY A 87 5.15 22.43 -0.21
C GLY A 87 3.66 22.57 0.09
N GLY A 88 2.81 22.46 -0.94
CA GLY A 88 1.37 22.73 -0.83
C GLY A 88 0.58 21.83 0.13
N GLY A 89 1.15 20.67 0.51
CA GLY A 89 0.58 19.81 1.55
C GLY A 89 -0.66 19.02 1.13
N SER A 90 -0.85 18.76 -0.17
CA SER A 90 -2.00 17.98 -0.66
C SER A 90 -2.10 16.59 -0.02
N ASN A 91 -1.00 15.84 0.04
CA ASN A 91 -0.93 14.56 0.76
C ASN A 91 -1.27 14.73 2.26
N PHE A 92 -0.73 15.76 2.91
CA PHE A 92 -1.01 16.05 4.32
C PHE A 92 -2.50 16.33 4.57
N ARG A 93 -3.14 17.13 3.70
CA ARG A 93 -4.59 17.40 3.79
C ARG A 93 -5.38 16.11 3.69
N LYS A 94 -5.06 15.24 2.72
CA LYS A 94 -5.72 13.94 2.57
C LYS A 94 -5.55 13.02 3.78
N ILE A 95 -4.35 13.00 4.37
CA ILE A 95 -4.09 12.27 5.61
C ILE A 95 -4.97 12.80 6.75
N HIS A 96 -4.97 14.12 6.95
CA HIS A 96 -5.71 14.76 8.03
C HIS A 96 -7.23 14.61 7.88
N GLU A 97 -7.75 14.76 6.65
CA GLU A 97 -9.14 14.46 6.29
C GLU A 97 -9.48 13.00 6.62
N GLY A 98 -8.63 12.06 6.21
CA GLY A 98 -8.83 10.63 6.48
C GLY A 98 -8.76 10.26 7.97
N CYS A 99 -7.94 10.96 8.75
CA CYS A 99 -7.93 10.81 10.20
C CYS A 99 -9.24 11.33 10.81
N SER A 100 -9.73 12.46 10.31
CA SER A 100 -10.93 13.14 10.81
C SER A 100 -12.21 12.37 10.50
N ASP A 101 -12.31 11.74 9.33
CA ASP A 101 -13.46 10.92 8.91
C ASP A 101 -13.37 9.44 9.34
N GLY A 102 -12.23 9.02 9.91
CA GLY A 102 -12.00 7.67 10.40
C GLY A 102 -11.55 6.66 9.34
N SER A 103 -11.37 7.05 8.08
CA SER A 103 -10.83 6.19 7.02
C SER A 103 -9.34 5.86 7.21
N VAL A 104 -8.63 6.66 8.00
CA VAL A 104 -7.27 6.39 8.49
C VAL A 104 -7.33 6.29 10.00
N ASN A 105 -6.91 5.14 10.55
CA ASN A 105 -6.90 4.90 11.99
C ASN A 105 -5.69 5.57 12.67
N GLY A 106 -5.70 6.90 12.70
CA GLY A 106 -4.66 7.72 13.30
C GLY A 106 -5.08 9.16 13.56
N ASP A 107 -4.23 9.89 14.26
CA ASP A 107 -4.39 11.29 14.62
C ASP A 107 -3.13 12.06 14.25
N VAL A 108 -3.27 13.11 13.45
CA VAL A 108 -2.13 13.99 13.15
C VAL A 108 -1.88 14.92 14.34
N VAL A 109 -0.85 14.62 15.12
CA VAL A 109 -0.55 15.36 16.36
C VAL A 109 0.42 16.54 16.14
N LEU A 110 1.15 16.54 15.03
CA LEU A 110 2.18 17.53 14.75
C LEU A 110 2.51 17.56 13.24
N LEU A 111 2.71 18.76 12.70
CA LEU A 111 3.30 18.99 11.38
C LEU A 111 4.75 19.45 11.53
N VAL A 112 5.65 18.89 10.72
CA VAL A 112 7.03 19.33 10.58
C VAL A 112 7.25 19.84 9.16
N THR A 113 7.89 21.00 9.01
CA THR A 113 8.20 21.55 7.69
C THR A 113 9.55 22.24 7.63
N ASN A 114 10.18 22.20 6.45
CA ASN A 114 11.36 23.01 6.18
C ASN A 114 11.02 24.38 5.55
N LYS A 115 9.73 24.75 5.44
CA LYS A 115 9.25 26.02 4.90
C LYS A 115 8.02 26.51 5.69
N LYS A 116 8.21 27.54 6.52
CA LYS A 116 7.15 28.13 7.38
C LYS A 116 5.93 28.64 6.64
N ASP A 117 6.12 29.08 5.40
CA ASP A 117 5.08 29.77 4.61
C ASP A 117 4.62 28.90 3.43
N CYS A 118 4.74 27.57 3.56
CA CYS A 118 4.19 26.66 2.56
C CYS A 118 2.70 26.37 2.82
N GLY A 119 1.96 25.99 1.78
CA GLY A 119 0.52 25.70 1.89
C GLY A 119 0.17 24.57 2.88
N GLY A 120 1.11 23.66 3.18
CA GLY A 120 0.94 22.69 4.26
C GLY A 120 0.99 23.34 5.65
N ALA A 121 1.88 24.30 5.86
CA ALA A 121 2.01 25.04 7.11
C ALA A 121 0.77 25.92 7.37
N GLU A 122 0.28 26.61 6.34
CA GLU A 122 -0.96 27.38 6.40
C GLU A 122 -2.17 26.51 6.78
N TYR A 123 -2.27 25.32 6.19
CA TYR A 123 -3.32 24.36 6.53
C TYR A 123 -3.25 23.91 7.99
N ALA A 124 -2.06 23.55 8.47
CA ALA A 124 -1.88 23.14 9.87
C ALA A 124 -2.33 24.23 10.84
N ARG A 125 -1.90 25.48 10.63
CA ARG A 125 -2.33 26.63 11.46
C ARG A 125 -3.84 26.81 11.44
N SER A 126 -4.45 26.73 10.26
CA SER A 126 -5.90 26.92 10.08
C SER A 126 -6.73 25.82 10.75
N ASN A 127 -6.15 24.63 10.98
CA ASN A 127 -6.79 23.49 11.63
C ASN A 127 -6.29 23.27 13.07
N GLY A 128 -5.54 24.21 13.65
CA GLY A 128 -5.03 24.10 15.03
C GLY A 128 -3.99 22.99 15.25
N ILE A 129 -3.34 22.50 14.19
CA ILE A 129 -2.32 21.46 14.28
C ILE A 129 -0.97 22.12 14.63
N PRO A 130 -0.29 21.70 15.71
CA PRO A 130 1.03 22.21 16.06
C PRO A 130 2.01 22.10 14.89
N LEU A 131 2.90 23.08 14.77
CA LEU A 131 3.87 23.18 13.67
C LEU A 131 5.28 23.37 14.22
N LEU A 132 6.22 22.59 13.71
CA LEU A 132 7.65 22.75 13.94
C LEU A 132 8.41 22.94 12.63
N VAL A 133 9.51 23.67 12.73
CA VAL A 133 10.40 23.93 11.60
C VAL A 133 11.63 23.05 11.71
N PHE A 134 11.95 22.36 10.64
CA PHE A 134 13.11 21.49 10.55
C PHE A 134 13.55 21.33 9.09
N PRO A 135 14.87 21.34 8.79
CA PRO A 135 15.99 21.56 9.70
C PRO A 135 16.23 23.05 9.99
N LYS A 136 17.17 23.35 10.90
CA LYS A 136 17.71 24.71 11.09
C LYS A 136 18.10 25.34 9.75
N ALA A 137 17.58 26.54 9.47
CA ALA A 137 17.91 27.24 8.24
C ALA A 137 19.34 27.80 8.32
N LYS A 138 20.14 27.61 7.27
CA LYS A 138 21.53 28.13 7.24
C LYS A 138 21.61 29.66 7.43
N ARG A 139 20.61 30.38 6.94
CA ARG A 139 20.54 31.85 6.99
C ARG A 139 19.87 32.37 8.26
N GLU A 140 19.12 31.52 8.96
CA GLU A 140 18.40 31.86 10.19
C GLU A 140 18.56 30.68 11.19
N PRO A 141 19.75 30.50 11.80
CA PRO A 141 20.04 29.31 12.60
C PRO A 141 19.27 29.23 13.93
N SER A 142 18.74 30.37 14.39
CA SER A 142 17.81 30.45 15.51
C SER A 142 16.45 29.85 15.19
N ASP A 143 16.17 29.61 13.91
CA ASP A 143 14.91 29.08 13.44
C ASP A 143 15.02 27.59 13.07
N GLY A 144 14.10 26.81 13.63
CA GLY A 144 14.00 25.37 13.44
C GLY A 144 14.89 24.53 14.36
N LEU A 145 14.80 23.21 14.18
CA LEU A 145 15.41 22.23 15.07
C LEU A 145 16.63 21.53 14.43
N SER A 146 17.58 21.13 15.26
CA SER A 146 18.59 20.13 14.92
C SER A 146 17.95 18.73 14.86
N PRO A 147 18.61 17.72 14.25
CA PRO A 147 18.12 16.35 14.27
C PRO A 147 17.87 15.81 15.68
N SER A 148 18.79 16.07 16.63
CA SER A 148 18.65 15.62 18.02
C SER A 148 17.50 16.31 18.75
N GLU A 149 17.36 17.62 18.61
CA GLU A 149 16.26 18.40 19.19
C GLU A 149 14.91 17.88 18.66
N LEU A 150 14.83 17.59 17.36
CA LEU A 150 13.62 17.04 16.76
C LEU A 150 13.29 15.64 17.31
N VAL A 151 14.28 14.75 17.46
CA VAL A 151 14.07 13.43 18.06
C VAL A 151 13.50 13.55 19.48
N ASP A 152 14.05 14.44 20.29
CA ASP A 152 13.58 14.65 21.67
C ASP A 152 12.14 15.17 21.72
N VAL A 153 11.78 16.09 20.81
CA VAL A 153 10.41 16.57 20.70
C VAL A 153 9.47 15.45 20.25
N LEU A 154 9.81 14.70 19.20
CA LEU A 154 8.98 13.61 18.69
C LEU A 154 8.77 12.50 19.75
N ARG A 155 9.76 12.23 20.61
CA ARG A 155 9.60 11.30 21.74
C ARG A 155 8.62 11.83 22.78
N LYS A 156 8.64 13.12 23.09
CA LYS A 156 7.67 13.76 24.02
C LYS A 156 6.24 13.72 23.49
N TYR A 157 6.07 13.76 22.17
CA TYR A 157 4.75 13.59 21.53
C TYR A 157 4.28 12.12 21.51
N ASP A 158 5.11 11.15 21.93
CA ASP A 158 4.79 9.72 21.93
C ASP A 158 4.34 9.24 20.53
N VAL A 159 5.13 9.63 19.51
CA VAL A 159 4.81 9.41 18.10
C VAL A 159 4.89 7.93 17.73
N ASP A 160 3.82 7.40 17.13
CA ASP A 160 3.80 6.05 16.56
C ASP A 160 4.49 6.03 15.19
N PHE A 161 4.14 6.97 14.30
CA PHE A 161 4.65 7.02 12.92
C PHE A 161 4.96 8.44 12.45
N VAL A 162 6.04 8.57 11.70
CA VAL A 162 6.39 9.75 10.93
C VAL A 162 6.03 9.50 9.46
N LEU A 163 5.21 10.36 8.86
CA LEU A 163 4.77 10.28 7.48
C LEU A 163 5.41 11.40 6.65
N LEU A 164 6.24 11.04 5.68
CA LEU A 164 6.80 11.99 4.72
C LEU A 164 5.79 12.20 3.58
N ALA A 165 5.07 13.32 3.65
CA ALA A 165 3.98 13.68 2.74
C ALA A 165 4.43 14.76 1.75
N GLY A 166 5.42 14.42 0.91
CA GLY A 166 6.08 15.39 0.03
C GLY A 166 7.14 16.23 0.74
N TYR A 167 7.84 15.62 1.70
CA TYR A 167 9.03 16.20 2.31
C TYR A 167 10.25 15.99 1.40
N LEU A 168 10.97 17.06 1.07
CA LEU A 168 11.97 17.07 0.00
C LEU A 168 13.42 17.08 0.52
N LYS A 169 13.63 16.96 1.83
CA LYS A 169 14.97 16.84 2.42
C LYS A 169 15.21 15.39 2.80
N LEU A 170 16.46 14.95 2.65
CA LEU A 170 16.90 13.68 3.18
C LEU A 170 16.67 13.64 4.68
N ILE A 171 16.16 12.52 5.19
CA ILE A 171 16.00 12.31 6.63
C ILE A 171 17.38 12.02 7.22
N PRO A 172 17.80 12.73 8.28
CA PRO A 172 19.05 12.45 8.96
C PRO A 172 19.06 11.05 9.57
N VAL A 173 20.24 10.44 9.61
CA VAL A 173 20.46 9.10 10.17
C VAL A 173 19.99 9.01 11.63
N GLU A 174 20.11 10.10 12.39
CA GLU A 174 19.68 10.19 13.79
C GLU A 174 18.17 9.94 13.94
N LEU A 175 17.35 10.44 13.00
CA LEU A 175 15.91 10.18 12.99
C LEU A 175 15.62 8.73 12.60
N VAL A 176 16.28 8.21 11.56
CA VAL A 176 16.09 6.84 11.09
C VAL A 176 16.43 5.83 12.20
N GLN A 177 17.52 6.07 12.93
CA GLN A 177 17.94 5.24 14.06
C GLN A 177 17.05 5.40 15.30
N ALA A 178 16.53 6.60 15.56
CA ALA A 178 15.63 6.83 16.71
C ALA A 178 14.22 6.26 16.49
N PHE A 179 13.77 6.13 15.24
CA PHE A 179 12.44 5.68 14.85
C PHE A 179 12.50 4.48 13.88
N PRO A 180 13.13 3.36 14.28
CA PRO A 180 13.33 2.22 13.39
C PRO A 180 11.97 1.63 12.98
N LYS A 181 11.76 1.47 11.68
CA LYS A 181 10.48 0.99 11.09
C LYS A 181 9.26 1.81 11.52
N ARG A 182 9.45 3.11 11.76
CA ARG A 182 8.35 4.05 12.10
C ARG A 182 8.31 5.28 11.20
N ILE A 183 9.23 5.41 10.24
CA ILE A 183 9.22 6.48 9.25
C ILE A 183 8.75 5.90 7.92
N LEU A 184 7.65 6.42 7.40
CA LEU A 184 7.03 6.02 6.15
C LEU A 184 7.07 7.18 5.15
N ASN A 185 7.37 6.89 3.89
CA ASN A 185 7.30 7.86 2.80
C ASN A 185 6.14 7.54 1.86
N ILE A 186 5.53 8.59 1.32
CA ILE A 186 4.47 8.52 0.31
C ILE A 186 5.07 8.96 -1.01
N HIS A 187 5.48 7.99 -1.82
CA HIS A 187 6.02 8.23 -3.16
C HIS A 187 4.91 8.20 -4.22
N PRO A 188 4.75 9.21 -5.08
CA PRO A 188 3.61 9.31 -6.01
C PRO A 188 3.82 8.52 -7.33
N ALA A 189 4.43 7.35 -7.25
CA ALA A 189 4.50 6.35 -8.33
C ALA A 189 4.63 4.94 -7.76
N LEU A 190 4.43 3.93 -8.63
CA LEU A 190 4.61 2.52 -8.29
C LEU A 190 6.10 2.15 -8.22
N LEU A 191 6.69 2.24 -7.03
CA LEU A 191 8.07 1.82 -6.79
C LEU A 191 8.28 0.34 -7.14
N PRO A 192 9.48 -0.04 -7.61
CA PRO A 192 10.70 0.77 -7.70
C PRO A 192 10.76 1.72 -8.91
N ALA A 193 9.73 1.74 -9.76
CA ALA A 193 9.68 2.66 -10.87
C ALA A 193 9.38 4.09 -10.41
N PHE A 194 9.98 5.03 -11.12
CA PHE A 194 9.91 6.47 -10.96
C PHE A 194 10.29 6.96 -9.55
N GLY A 195 11.07 6.18 -8.80
CA GLY A 195 11.65 6.55 -7.51
C GLY A 195 13.11 6.99 -7.59
N GLY A 196 13.62 7.55 -6.51
CA GLY A 196 15.00 7.97 -6.34
C GLY A 196 15.21 9.47 -6.55
N LYS A 197 16.47 9.89 -6.39
CA LYS A 197 16.85 11.31 -6.42
C LYS A 197 16.38 11.99 -7.71
N GLY A 198 15.73 13.15 -7.57
CA GLY A 198 15.25 13.98 -8.69
C GLY A 198 13.78 13.74 -9.07
N LEU A 199 13.22 12.59 -8.72
CA LEU A 199 11.82 12.24 -8.98
C LEU A 199 10.96 12.50 -7.75
N TYR A 200 10.54 13.75 -7.57
CA TYR A 200 9.66 14.17 -6.48
C TYR A 200 8.59 15.15 -6.95
N GLY A 201 7.46 15.20 -6.22
CA GLY A 201 6.34 16.07 -6.54
C GLY A 201 5.86 15.89 -7.98
N ILE A 202 5.56 17.00 -8.66
CA ILE A 202 5.03 16.96 -10.04
C ILE A 202 5.99 16.34 -11.06
N ARG A 203 7.30 16.28 -10.76
CA ARG A 203 8.30 15.68 -11.67
C ARG A 203 8.06 14.19 -11.87
N VAL A 204 7.52 13.50 -10.86
CA VAL A 204 7.18 12.08 -10.97
C VAL A 204 6.08 11.87 -12.00
N HIS A 205 4.99 12.64 -11.93
CA HIS A 205 3.87 12.53 -12.86
C HIS A 205 4.25 12.91 -14.29
N LYS A 206 5.11 13.93 -14.46
CA LYS A 206 5.71 14.27 -15.76
C LYS A 206 6.48 13.10 -16.36
N ALA A 207 7.40 12.51 -15.58
CA ALA A 207 8.18 11.36 -16.03
C ALA A 207 7.31 10.15 -16.38
N VAL A 208 6.25 9.90 -15.61
CA VAL A 208 5.27 8.82 -15.90
C VAL A 208 4.59 9.07 -17.25
N ILE A 209 4.07 10.27 -17.51
CA ILE A 209 3.40 10.59 -18.77
C ILE A 209 4.37 10.52 -19.96
N GLU A 210 5.54 11.14 -19.84
CA GLU A 210 6.58 11.14 -20.87
C GLU A 210 7.05 9.73 -21.22
N SER A 211 7.08 8.82 -20.24
CA SER A 211 7.45 7.42 -20.47
C SER A 211 6.41 6.61 -21.26
N GLY A 212 5.18 7.11 -21.41
CA GLY A 212 4.06 6.36 -21.98
C GLY A 212 3.51 5.27 -21.05
N ALA A 213 3.93 5.25 -19.78
CA ALA A 213 3.37 4.35 -18.77
C ALA A 213 1.84 4.43 -18.75
N ARG A 214 1.20 3.26 -18.68
CA ARG A 214 -0.27 3.17 -18.62
C ARG A 214 -0.80 3.26 -17.19
N TYR A 215 0.09 3.16 -16.21
CA TYR A 215 -0.26 3.08 -14.80
C TYR A 215 0.72 3.87 -13.94
N SER A 216 0.20 4.43 -12.86
CA SER A 216 0.92 5.11 -11.78
C SER A 216 0.25 4.76 -10.45
N GLY A 217 0.50 5.52 -9.39
CA GLY A 217 -0.17 5.32 -8.11
C GLY A 217 0.72 5.65 -6.91
N PRO A 218 0.16 5.81 -5.70
CA PRO A 218 0.97 6.07 -4.53
C PRO A 218 1.59 4.79 -4.00
N THR A 219 2.85 4.87 -3.54
CA THR A 219 3.53 3.82 -2.79
C THR A 219 3.83 4.30 -1.38
N ILE A 220 3.46 3.49 -0.39
CA ILE A 220 3.84 3.64 1.01
C ILE A 220 4.97 2.66 1.30
N HIS A 221 6.10 3.16 1.76
CA HIS A 221 7.26 2.33 2.08
C HIS A 221 8.01 2.87 3.29
N PHE A 222 8.80 2.01 3.92
CA PHE A 222 9.72 2.46 4.96
C PHE A 222 10.79 3.38 4.39
N VAL A 223 11.21 4.35 5.20
CA VAL A 223 12.36 5.19 4.91
C VAL A 223 13.61 4.53 5.47
N ASP A 224 14.67 4.54 4.68
CA ASP A 224 16.04 4.24 5.06
C ASP A 224 16.96 5.40 4.65
N GLU A 225 18.27 5.17 4.66
CA GLU A 225 19.27 6.20 4.33
C GLU A 225 19.31 6.54 2.83
N GLU A 226 18.64 5.74 1.99
CA GLU A 226 18.57 5.92 0.54
C GLU A 226 17.16 6.32 0.08
N TYR A 227 17.09 7.07 -1.03
CA TYR A 227 15.79 7.51 -1.55
C TYR A 227 15.03 6.34 -2.18
N ASP A 228 13.83 6.09 -1.66
CA ASP A 228 12.81 5.20 -2.24
C ASP A 228 13.24 3.73 -2.39
N THR A 229 14.14 3.26 -1.52
CA THR A 229 14.64 1.87 -1.55
C THR A 229 14.04 0.96 -0.47
N GLY A 230 13.46 1.56 0.57
CA GLY A 230 12.94 0.81 1.70
C GLY A 230 11.76 -0.08 1.34
N ARG A 231 11.50 -1.05 2.22
CA ARG A 231 10.47 -2.07 2.00
C ARG A 231 9.09 -1.42 1.83
N ILE A 232 8.44 -1.76 0.72
CA ILE A 232 7.06 -1.38 0.39
C ILE A 232 6.08 -2.04 1.37
N LEU A 233 5.12 -1.24 1.84
CA LEU A 233 4.01 -1.64 2.70
C LEU A 233 2.70 -1.69 1.93
N ALA A 234 2.42 -0.69 1.10
CA ALA A 234 1.20 -0.60 0.32
C ALA A 234 1.43 0.15 -0.99
N GLN A 235 0.69 -0.23 -2.02
CA GLN A 235 0.60 0.46 -3.30
C GLN A 235 -0.84 0.32 -3.82
N SER A 236 -1.27 1.26 -4.66
CA SER A 236 -2.52 1.15 -5.41
C SER A 236 -2.25 1.63 -6.81
N ALA A 237 -2.70 0.88 -7.80
CA ALA A 237 -2.52 1.25 -9.20
C ALA A 237 -3.63 2.22 -9.63
N VAL A 238 -3.24 3.23 -10.37
CA VAL A 238 -4.10 4.24 -10.97
C VAL A 238 -3.83 4.28 -12.47
N ARG A 239 -4.89 4.23 -13.28
CA ARG A 239 -4.79 4.33 -14.73
C ARG A 239 -4.32 5.72 -15.15
N VAL A 240 -3.32 5.75 -16.03
CA VAL A 240 -2.95 6.92 -16.82
C VAL A 240 -3.86 6.94 -18.03
N ILE A 241 -4.72 7.95 -18.10
CA ILE A 241 -5.67 8.14 -19.20
C ILE A 241 -4.93 8.76 -20.38
N ALA A 242 -5.36 8.42 -21.60
CA ALA A 242 -4.79 9.03 -22.79
C ALA A 242 -4.94 10.55 -22.73
N ASN A 243 -3.84 11.27 -22.96
CA ASN A 243 -3.74 12.73 -22.91
C ASN A 243 -3.90 13.35 -21.50
N ASP A 244 -3.75 12.56 -20.43
CA ASP A 244 -3.59 13.13 -19.08
C ASP A 244 -2.48 14.19 -19.08
N THR A 245 -2.76 15.32 -18.42
CA THR A 245 -1.74 16.23 -17.92
C THR A 245 -1.12 15.68 -16.63
N PRO A 246 0.12 16.09 -16.28
CA PRO A 246 0.75 15.72 -15.01
C PRO A 246 -0.10 16.05 -13.79
N GLU A 247 -0.84 17.15 -13.83
CA GLU A 247 -1.72 17.62 -12.77
C GLU A 247 -2.96 16.73 -12.60
N GLU A 248 -3.62 16.33 -13.70
CA GLU A 248 -4.76 15.39 -13.67
C GLU A 248 -4.34 14.02 -13.15
N LEU A 249 -3.17 13.52 -13.57
CA LEU A 249 -2.63 12.28 -13.03
C LEU A 249 -2.29 12.42 -11.54
N ALA A 250 -1.72 13.56 -11.12
CA ALA A 250 -1.38 13.82 -9.73
C ALA A 250 -2.63 13.82 -8.83
N GLU A 251 -3.72 14.45 -9.28
CA GLU A 251 -5.00 14.45 -8.57
C GLU A 251 -5.57 13.03 -8.41
N ARG A 252 -5.53 12.22 -9.48
CA ARG A 252 -6.01 10.84 -9.43
C ARG A 252 -5.16 9.97 -8.49
N VAL A 253 -3.85 10.15 -8.50
CA VAL A 253 -2.94 9.47 -7.54
C VAL A 253 -3.21 9.91 -6.11
N LEU A 254 -3.46 11.21 -5.89
CA LEU A 254 -3.74 11.78 -4.58
C LEU A 254 -5.01 11.18 -3.93
N HIS A 255 -6.03 10.84 -4.72
CA HIS A 255 -7.26 10.22 -4.21
C HIS A 255 -7.04 8.84 -3.55
N GLU A 256 -6.02 8.09 -3.96
CA GLU A 256 -5.70 6.78 -3.37
C GLU A 256 -4.83 6.88 -2.11
N VAL A 257 -4.34 8.07 -1.73
CA VAL A 257 -3.33 8.23 -0.67
C VAL A 257 -3.85 7.80 0.70
N SER A 258 -5.01 8.28 1.14
CA SER A 258 -5.53 7.97 2.49
C SER A 258 -5.79 6.47 2.66
N LYS A 259 -6.42 5.85 1.66
CA LYS A 259 -6.64 4.41 1.60
C LYS A 259 -5.31 3.62 1.65
N ASN A 260 -4.29 4.06 0.90
CA ASN A 260 -2.99 3.40 0.92
C ASN A 260 -2.27 3.53 2.26
N ILE A 261 -2.41 4.67 2.93
CA ILE A 261 -1.83 4.87 4.26
C ILE A 261 -2.51 3.95 5.26
N GLU A 262 -3.84 3.86 5.24
CA GLU A 262 -4.54 2.93 6.12
C GLU A 262 -4.15 1.47 5.84
N LEU A 263 -4.02 1.07 4.57
CA LEU A 263 -3.49 -0.25 4.23
C LEU A 263 -2.08 -0.47 4.80
N GLY A 264 -1.19 0.53 4.68
CA GLY A 264 0.14 0.48 5.25
C GLY A 264 0.13 0.36 6.77
N LEU A 265 -0.72 1.13 7.46
CA LEU A 265 -0.84 1.07 8.92
C LEU A 265 -1.46 -0.26 9.40
N ALA A 266 -2.50 -0.75 8.73
CA ALA A 266 -3.13 -2.04 9.02
C ALA A 266 -2.16 -3.22 8.85
N ALA A 267 -1.32 -3.18 7.82
CA ALA A 267 -0.25 -4.17 7.63
C ALA A 267 0.71 -4.22 8.83
N LEU A 268 1.01 -3.07 9.44
CA LEU A 268 1.87 -2.97 10.62
C LEU A 268 1.19 -3.40 11.92
N ARG A 269 -0.14 -3.34 11.99
CA ARG A 269 -0.92 -3.88 13.12
C ARG A 269 -1.07 -5.41 13.06
N GLY A 270 -0.73 -6.03 11.92
CA GLY A 270 -0.90 -7.48 11.72
C GLY A 270 -2.34 -7.90 11.41
N GLU A 271 -3.24 -6.94 11.20
CA GLU A 271 -4.68 -7.18 10.98
C GLU A 271 -4.99 -7.87 9.66
N LYS A 272 -4.12 -7.69 8.64
CA LYS A 272 -4.29 -8.34 7.33
C LYS A 272 -3.26 -9.43 7.06
N GLY A 273 -2.20 -9.51 7.87
CA GLY A 273 -1.13 -10.50 7.71
C GLY A 273 -0.26 -10.26 6.48
N ALA A 274 1.06 -10.43 6.63
CA ALA A 274 2.06 -10.15 5.59
C ALA A 274 1.90 -10.94 4.26
N THR A 275 1.09 -11.99 4.28
CA THR A 275 0.79 -12.86 3.13
C THR A 275 -0.40 -12.32 2.31
N TYR A 276 -1.44 -11.78 2.95
CA TYR A 276 -2.59 -11.19 2.26
C TYR A 276 -2.19 -9.88 1.56
N ASP A 277 -1.37 -9.07 2.23
CA ASP A 277 -0.85 -7.80 1.71
C ASP A 277 0.05 -7.97 0.49
N ARG A 278 0.73 -9.12 0.34
CA ARG A 278 1.52 -9.45 -0.85
C ARG A 278 0.70 -10.09 -1.96
N ILE A 279 -0.36 -10.82 -1.63
CA ILE A 279 -1.19 -11.55 -2.60
C ILE A 279 -2.19 -10.61 -3.29
N VAL A 280 -2.86 -9.72 -2.55
CA VAL A 280 -3.86 -8.80 -3.14
C VAL A 280 -3.19 -7.73 -4.00
N LEU A 281 -2.03 -7.21 -3.57
CA LEU A 281 -1.23 -6.25 -4.33
C LEU A 281 -0.62 -6.83 -5.61
N ASN A 282 -0.11 -8.07 -5.55
CA ASN A 282 0.43 -8.73 -6.75
C ASN A 282 -0.68 -9.20 -7.68
N ALA A 283 -1.82 -9.69 -7.19
CA ALA A 283 -2.93 -10.11 -8.06
C ALA A 283 -3.54 -8.93 -8.84
N GLY A 284 -3.75 -7.78 -8.17
CA GLY A 284 -4.23 -6.56 -8.81
C GLY A 284 -3.24 -5.97 -9.83
N ILE A 285 -1.94 -5.98 -9.53
CA ILE A 285 -0.90 -5.55 -10.48
C ILE A 285 -0.76 -6.53 -11.65
N VAL A 286 -0.93 -7.84 -11.42
CA VAL A 286 -0.78 -8.85 -12.46
C VAL A 286 -1.97 -8.88 -13.43
N ASP A 287 -3.22 -8.90 -12.96
CA ASP A 287 -4.40 -8.80 -13.85
C ASP A 287 -4.35 -7.54 -14.72
N HIS A 288 -3.76 -6.48 -14.17
CA HIS A 288 -3.65 -5.17 -14.77
C HIS A 288 -2.47 -5.00 -15.74
N LEU A 289 -1.30 -5.56 -15.41
CA LEU A 289 -0.17 -5.68 -16.33
C LEU A 289 -0.51 -6.59 -17.50
N LEU A 290 -1.38 -7.58 -17.31
CA LEU A 290 -1.90 -8.44 -18.37
C LEU A 290 -2.93 -7.75 -19.28
N GLY A 291 -3.50 -6.61 -18.88
CA GLY A 291 -4.50 -5.88 -19.66
C GLY A 291 -5.88 -6.53 -19.64
N SER A 292 -6.24 -7.20 -18.54
CA SER A 292 -7.58 -7.75 -18.35
C SER A 292 -8.55 -6.70 -17.77
N GLU A 293 -9.83 -6.78 -18.10
CA GLU A 293 -10.88 -5.88 -17.58
C GLU A 293 -11.28 -6.19 -16.12
N GLY A 294 -10.42 -6.89 -15.38
CA GLY A 294 -10.76 -7.55 -14.13
C GLY A 294 -11.27 -8.97 -14.35
N ALA A 295 -11.23 -9.79 -13.31
CA ALA A 295 -11.97 -11.04 -13.27
C ALA A 295 -13.23 -10.83 -12.44
N GLU A 296 -14.38 -11.28 -12.95
CA GLU A 296 -15.64 -11.29 -12.18
C GLU A 296 -15.57 -12.24 -10.97
N ASP A 297 -14.58 -13.13 -10.96
CA ASP A 297 -14.37 -14.16 -9.96
C ASP A 297 -12.91 -14.18 -9.49
N VAL A 298 -12.73 -14.28 -8.16
CA VAL A 298 -11.42 -14.23 -7.49
C VAL A 298 -10.53 -15.41 -7.91
N ALA A 299 -11.09 -16.59 -8.19
CA ALA A 299 -10.32 -17.74 -8.65
C ALA A 299 -9.76 -17.54 -10.07
N VAL A 300 -10.51 -16.83 -10.94
CA VAL A 300 -10.06 -16.48 -12.29
C VAL A 300 -8.93 -15.44 -12.24
N ALA A 301 -9.02 -14.44 -11.35
CA ALA A 301 -7.92 -13.51 -11.09
C ALA A 301 -6.67 -14.24 -10.57
N MET A 302 -6.85 -15.20 -9.66
CA MET A 302 -5.75 -15.99 -9.10
C MET A 302 -5.07 -16.89 -10.13
N GLU A 303 -5.82 -17.53 -11.04
CA GLU A 303 -5.23 -18.40 -12.07
C GLU A 303 -4.50 -17.57 -13.14
N ARG A 304 -5.03 -16.41 -13.54
CA ARG A 304 -4.32 -15.47 -14.43
C ARG A 304 -3.05 -14.93 -13.79
N ALA A 305 -3.13 -14.58 -12.50
CA ALA A 305 -1.98 -14.13 -11.75
C ALA A 305 -0.88 -15.19 -11.73
N LYS A 306 -1.26 -16.44 -11.49
CA LYS A 306 -0.37 -17.60 -11.52
C LYS A 306 0.22 -17.85 -12.91
N GLU A 307 -0.57 -17.85 -13.98
CA GLU A 307 -0.09 -18.05 -15.36
C GLU A 307 0.90 -16.96 -15.79
N ALA A 308 0.67 -15.71 -15.40
CA ALA A 308 1.54 -14.60 -15.75
C ALA A 308 2.86 -14.57 -14.96
N ILE A 309 2.84 -15.10 -13.75
CA ILE A 309 4.04 -15.38 -12.95
C ILE A 309 4.80 -16.55 -13.58
N ASP A 310 4.14 -17.67 -13.84
CA ASP A 310 4.73 -18.90 -14.36
C ASP A 310 5.30 -18.73 -15.78
N SER A 311 4.65 -17.93 -16.63
CA SER A 311 5.12 -17.62 -17.99
C SER A 311 6.21 -16.54 -18.05
N GLY A 312 6.52 -15.88 -16.93
CA GLY A 312 7.47 -14.77 -16.87
C GLY A 312 7.02 -13.48 -17.60
N LYS A 313 5.81 -13.45 -18.18
CA LYS A 313 5.28 -12.27 -18.90
C LYS A 313 5.08 -11.08 -17.98
N ALA A 314 4.56 -11.31 -16.76
CA ALA A 314 4.40 -10.25 -15.76
C ALA A 314 5.76 -9.67 -15.36
N LEU A 315 6.74 -10.53 -15.09
CA LEU A 315 8.10 -10.13 -14.76
C LEU A 315 8.74 -9.32 -15.91
N LYS A 316 8.62 -9.75 -17.16
CA LYS A 316 9.16 -9.02 -18.32
C LYS A 316 8.54 -7.63 -18.47
N LYS A 317 7.22 -7.49 -18.31
CA LYS A 317 6.53 -6.20 -18.35
C LYS A 317 6.96 -5.28 -17.20
N LEU A 318 7.08 -5.81 -15.99
CA LEU A 318 7.56 -5.08 -14.82
C LEU A 318 9.01 -4.61 -15.00
N LEU A 319 9.90 -5.48 -15.48
CA LEU A 319 11.29 -5.14 -15.74
C LEU A 319 11.43 -4.07 -16.83
N ASN A 320 10.65 -4.17 -17.91
CA ASN A 320 10.63 -3.14 -18.95
C ASN A 320 10.11 -1.79 -18.41
N TYR A 321 9.07 -1.81 -17.58
CA TYR A 321 8.56 -0.61 -16.90
C TYR A 321 9.61 0.05 -16.00
N ILE A 322 10.36 -0.76 -15.23
CA ILE A 322 11.47 -0.28 -14.40
C ILE A 322 12.61 0.27 -15.27
N GLU A 323 12.96 -0.40 -16.37
CA GLU A 323 14.03 0.04 -17.27
C GLU A 323 13.71 1.38 -17.92
N ILE A 324 12.49 1.54 -18.44
CA ILE A 324 12.00 2.80 -19.02
C ILE A 324 12.09 3.91 -17.96
N SER A 325 11.62 3.64 -16.74
CA SER A 325 11.71 4.62 -15.66
C SER A 325 13.15 5.07 -15.36
N ARG A 326 14.14 4.17 -15.42
CA ARG A 326 15.54 4.54 -15.16
C ARG A 326 16.10 5.51 -16.19
N LYS A 327 15.56 5.50 -17.42
CA LYS A 327 15.92 6.46 -18.49
C LYS A 327 15.35 7.86 -18.24
N MET A 328 14.42 8.00 -17.29
CA MET A 328 13.77 9.27 -16.93
C MET A 328 14.41 9.98 -15.73
N LYS A 329 15.46 9.40 -15.12
CA LYS A 329 16.20 9.96 -13.97
C LYS A 329 17.32 10.87 -14.43
#